data_AF-A0A4V1XZN5-F1
#
_entry.id   AF-A0A4V1XZN5-F1
#
_cell.length_a   1.000
_cell.length_b   1.000
_cell.length_c   1.000
_cell.angle_alpha   90.00
_cell.angle_beta   90.00
_cell.angle_gamma   90.00
#
_symmetry.space_group_name_H-M   'P 1'
#
loop_
_entity.id
_entity.type
_entity.pdbx_description
1 polymer ?
#
loop_
_entity_poly.entity_id
_entity_poly.type
_entity_poly.pdbx_seq_one_letter_code
_entity_poly.pdbx_strand_id
1 'polypeptide(L)'
;MRNLKNWLLAHLIPLVASEPLLQERVDCANVSTTTIYVLTTSYPPCPPPTLELGDAKQLATSTPTQRSSDCDDEDSFTTVSSVRSTDSTVPITSSTGGSVSATRSINSSVVLTGTYTSLSTVIASSSSKAASGNGGSVPTENLGAKKFKNIAYFTNWGIYGRDYHPQALPVDKLTHVLHAFANVNKQDGTVYSSDPYADVDKRYPTDSWNDQGRNAYGIVKQLYIHKKRNRHLKTLLSIGGWTYSPNFMPMAGDAAARANFARTAVGLMSDWGFDGIDIDWEYPQTAAEARNYVLLLEACRRALDDYAVRNGVKDRTGQPYHFLITVATAAGPSNYRMMDLKGMDQHLMSYDYAGSWSDVSGHTANLFANSENPKSTPFSTDSAVQYYLEQGILPDKVLLGLPLYGRAFQDTEGLGRPYSGVGWSSGALGSWEPGVWEYKVLPRPGAAEYYDDTAKAAYSLGYGELISYDNVRSTGIKARYIKEDRSLGGAFFWEASGDRTDDRSLIKTMATGLGSLETSENNLRYPTSQYDNIRNGMPGV
;
A
#
# COMPACT_ATOMS: atom_id res chain seq x y z
N MET A 1 13.49 -19.31 77.63
CA MET A 1 13.37 -20.77 77.36
C MET A 1 12.67 -20.94 76.01
N ARG A 2 13.03 -21.96 75.19
CA ARG A 2 12.29 -22.58 74.03
C ARG A 2 11.41 -21.67 73.13
N ASN A 3 11.42 -21.70 71.78
CA ASN A 3 12.04 -22.52 70.71
C ASN A 3 11.80 -21.78 69.34
N LEU A 4 12.14 -22.27 68.14
CA LEU A 4 13.42 -22.72 67.52
C LEU A 4 13.13 -23.07 66.02
N LYS A 5 14.12 -22.91 65.11
CA LYS A 5 14.17 -23.34 63.67
C LYS A 5 13.48 -22.43 62.62
N ASN A 6 13.91 -22.33 61.35
CA ASN A 6 15.23 -22.32 60.62
C ASN A 6 14.97 -22.16 59.09
N TRP A 7 15.84 -21.70 58.17
CA TRP A 7 17.11 -20.91 58.24
C TRP A 7 17.49 -20.32 56.85
N LEU A 8 18.71 -19.76 56.72
CA LEU A 8 19.35 -19.05 55.57
C LEU A 8 20.72 -19.72 55.24
N LEU A 9 21.55 -19.52 54.18
CA LEU A 9 21.68 -18.79 52.88
C LEU A 9 22.35 -19.82 51.88
N ALA A 10 22.61 -19.68 50.56
CA ALA A 10 23.09 -18.65 49.61
C ALA A 10 24.62 -18.31 49.62
N HIS A 11 25.21 -18.21 48.41
CA HIS A 11 26.49 -17.55 47.97
C HIS A 11 27.76 -18.35 47.56
N LEU A 12 28.29 -17.96 46.39
CA LEU A 12 29.71 -17.84 45.92
C LEU A 12 30.51 -19.07 45.39
N ILE A 13 31.63 -18.74 44.70
CA ILE A 13 32.19 -19.26 43.42
C ILE A 13 33.69 -18.78 43.32
N PRO A 14 34.67 -19.30 42.50
CA PRO A 14 34.76 -20.45 41.55
C PRO A 14 35.99 -21.41 41.80
N LEU A 15 36.25 -22.42 40.94
CA LEU A 15 37.49 -22.58 40.11
C LEU A 15 37.53 -23.86 39.22
N VAL A 16 38.03 -23.69 37.97
CA VAL A 16 38.85 -24.57 37.07
C VAL A 16 38.89 -26.11 37.23
N ALA A 17 38.60 -26.88 36.15
CA ALA A 17 39.51 -27.91 35.55
C ALA A 17 38.96 -28.66 34.29
N SER A 18 39.86 -28.92 33.32
CA SER A 18 39.96 -30.04 32.34
C SER A 18 38.79 -30.52 31.44
N GLU A 19 39.11 -30.75 30.16
CA GLU A 19 38.39 -31.60 29.18
C GLU A 19 38.51 -33.11 29.52
N PRO A 20 37.83 -34.02 28.78
CA PRO A 20 38.51 -34.59 27.61
C PRO A 20 37.65 -34.77 26.33
N LEU A 21 38.35 -34.94 25.21
CA LEU A 21 37.83 -35.29 23.89
C LEU A 21 37.09 -36.65 23.86
N LEU A 22 36.05 -36.73 23.02
CA LEU A 22 35.66 -37.99 22.36
C LEU A 22 35.38 -37.73 20.87
N GLN A 23 35.64 -38.74 20.04
CA GLN A 23 35.79 -38.61 18.60
C GLN A 23 35.09 -39.76 17.88
N GLU A 24 34.02 -39.47 17.15
CA GLU A 24 33.38 -40.44 16.24
C GLU A 24 33.59 -40.04 14.78
N ARG A 25 33.76 -41.05 13.92
CA ARG A 25 33.81 -40.91 12.46
C ARG A 25 32.46 -41.30 11.88
N VAL A 26 32.03 -40.60 10.84
CA VAL A 26 31.10 -41.15 9.84
C VAL A 26 31.68 -40.81 8.46
N ASP A 27 31.65 -41.78 7.55
CA ASP A 27 32.33 -41.70 6.25
C ASP A 27 31.60 -40.86 5.19
N CYS A 28 32.31 -40.58 4.10
CA CYS A 28 31.93 -39.60 3.08
C CYS A 28 30.68 -39.98 2.27
N ALA A 29 29.85 -38.97 2.00
CA ALA A 29 28.93 -38.94 0.86
C ALA A 29 29.17 -37.64 0.07
N ASN A 30 29.40 -37.74 -1.24
CA ASN A 30 29.75 -36.59 -2.07
C ASN A 30 28.53 -35.69 -2.33
N VAL A 31 28.58 -34.44 -1.88
CA VAL A 31 27.73 -33.34 -2.34
C VAL A 31 28.64 -32.19 -2.75
N SER A 32 28.55 -31.75 -4.00
CA SER A 32 29.38 -30.68 -4.55
C SER A 32 28.77 -29.31 -4.23
N THR A 33 29.15 -28.72 -3.10
CA THR A 33 28.82 -27.33 -2.77
C THR A 33 29.80 -26.37 -3.45
N THR A 34 29.36 -25.71 -4.52
CA THR A 34 30.11 -24.62 -5.16
C THR A 34 30.06 -23.36 -4.30
N THR A 35 31.06 -23.16 -3.46
CA THR A 35 31.22 -21.92 -2.68
C THR A 35 31.59 -20.75 -3.58
N ILE A 36 30.62 -19.88 -3.89
CA ILE A 36 30.87 -18.62 -4.58
C ILE A 36 31.33 -17.56 -3.56
N TYR A 37 32.59 -17.14 -3.67
CA TYR A 37 33.11 -16.01 -2.90
C TYR A 37 32.65 -14.68 -3.52
N VAL A 38 31.58 -14.10 -2.99
CA VAL A 38 31.18 -12.73 -3.32
C VAL A 38 32.07 -11.75 -2.53
N LEU A 39 33.03 -11.12 -3.20
CA LEU A 39 33.82 -10.03 -2.63
C LEU A 39 32.97 -8.77 -2.49
N THR A 40 32.37 -8.56 -1.32
CA THR A 40 31.65 -7.32 -0.98
C THR A 40 32.63 -6.18 -0.72
N THR A 41 33.04 -5.47 -1.76
CA THR A 41 33.77 -4.21 -1.65
C THR A 41 32.84 -3.12 -1.13
N SER A 42 32.92 -2.85 0.18
CA SER A 42 32.14 -1.80 0.84
C SER A 42 32.66 -0.41 0.45
N TYR A 43 32.06 0.20 -0.56
CA TYR A 43 32.24 1.63 -0.82
C TYR A 43 31.51 2.44 0.27
N PRO A 44 32.18 3.37 0.96
CA PRO A 44 31.48 4.34 1.80
C PRO A 44 30.65 5.29 0.91
N PRO A 45 29.49 5.78 1.38
CA PRO A 45 28.71 6.75 0.62
C PRO A 45 29.53 8.03 0.39
N CYS A 46 29.57 8.48 -0.85
CA CYS A 46 30.21 9.76 -1.20
C CYS A 46 29.38 10.92 -0.62
N PRO A 47 29.99 11.88 0.10
CA PRO A 47 29.25 13.03 0.61
C PRO A 47 28.76 13.92 -0.55
N PRO A 48 27.60 14.59 -0.42
CA PRO A 48 27.14 15.54 -1.43
C PRO A 48 28.12 16.73 -1.52
N PRO A 49 28.28 17.34 -2.70
CA PRO A 49 29.20 18.46 -2.89
C PRO A 49 28.79 19.68 -2.06
N THR A 50 29.66 20.11 -1.16
CA THR A 50 29.51 21.38 -0.43
C THR A 50 29.71 22.55 -1.39
N LEU A 51 28.62 23.24 -1.73
CA LEU A 51 28.67 24.57 -2.35
C LEU A 51 29.12 25.58 -1.30
N GLU A 52 30.42 25.91 -1.27
CA GLU A 52 30.90 27.08 -0.54
C GLU A 52 30.39 28.36 -1.22
N LEU A 53 29.66 29.19 -0.47
CA LEU A 53 29.26 30.53 -0.89
C LEU A 53 30.46 31.49 -0.76
N GLY A 54 31.32 31.46 -1.79
CA GLY A 54 32.38 32.46 -1.96
C GLY A 54 31.82 33.87 -2.18
N ASP A 55 32.53 34.88 -1.68
CA ASP A 55 32.04 36.26 -1.56
C ASP A 55 31.54 36.89 -2.87
N ALA A 56 30.41 37.60 -2.77
CA ALA A 56 29.89 38.41 -3.85
C ALA A 56 30.74 39.69 -4.06
N LYS A 57 31.30 39.85 -5.26
CA LYS A 57 31.77 41.15 -5.77
C LYS A 57 31.24 41.45 -7.17
N GLN A 58 31.00 42.74 -7.39
CA GLN A 58 30.44 43.32 -8.60
C GLN A 58 31.37 43.12 -9.81
N LEU A 59 30.79 42.94 -11.00
CA LEU A 59 30.72 44.02 -11.98
C LEU A 59 29.58 43.79 -12.99
N ALA A 60 29.38 44.71 -13.94
CA ALA A 60 28.14 44.86 -14.70
C ALA A 60 28.30 44.66 -16.22
N THR A 61 27.15 44.52 -16.89
CA THR A 61 26.90 44.81 -18.33
C THR A 61 27.80 44.18 -19.39
N SER A 62 27.25 43.27 -20.21
CA SER A 62 26.69 43.66 -21.53
C SER A 62 26.23 42.47 -22.39
N THR A 63 25.15 42.67 -23.13
CA THR A 63 24.86 42.04 -24.43
C THR A 63 25.31 43.02 -25.52
N PRO A 64 25.68 42.61 -26.76
CA PRO A 64 24.71 41.97 -27.67
C PRO A 64 25.23 41.03 -28.79
N THR A 65 24.24 40.50 -29.54
CA THR A 65 24.28 40.09 -30.98
C THR A 65 24.76 38.69 -31.40
N GLN A 66 24.18 38.28 -32.53
CA GLN A 66 24.26 36.97 -33.19
C GLN A 66 25.56 36.77 -33.99
N ARG A 67 25.89 35.50 -34.27
CA ARG A 67 26.06 35.06 -35.67
C ARG A 67 25.82 33.56 -35.85
N SER A 68 25.56 33.18 -37.09
CA SER A 68 25.33 31.81 -37.58
C SER A 68 26.55 31.28 -38.32
N SER A 69 26.75 29.96 -38.27
CA SER A 69 27.45 29.20 -39.31
C SER A 69 27.14 27.71 -39.14
N ASP A 70 26.61 27.09 -40.19
CA ASP A 70 26.59 25.64 -40.36
C ASP A 70 28.01 25.11 -40.57
N CYS A 71 28.26 23.87 -40.14
CA CYS A 71 29.21 22.95 -40.76
C CYS A 71 28.62 21.54 -40.64
N ASP A 72 28.43 20.87 -41.76
CA ASP A 72 28.32 19.41 -41.79
C ASP A 72 29.69 18.78 -41.46
N ASP A 73 29.66 17.56 -40.93
CA ASP A 73 30.65 16.53 -41.27
C ASP A 73 30.01 15.16 -41.03
N GLU A 74 30.03 14.30 -42.06
CA GLU A 74 29.70 12.89 -41.89
C GLU A 74 30.93 12.13 -41.41
N ASP A 75 30.74 11.04 -40.65
CA ASP A 75 31.68 9.92 -40.73
C ASP A 75 30.91 8.59 -40.76
N SER A 76 31.34 7.70 -41.64
CA SER A 76 30.57 6.54 -42.08
C SER A 76 31.37 5.25 -41.92
N PHE A 77 30.78 4.26 -41.26
CA PHE A 77 31.39 2.92 -41.13
C PHE A 77 30.44 1.82 -41.57
N THR A 78 30.51 1.49 -42.86
CA THR A 78 29.93 0.26 -43.42
C THR A 78 30.90 -0.91 -43.29
N THR A 79 30.44 -2.01 -42.68
CA THR A 79 31.09 -3.32 -42.81
C THR A 79 30.05 -4.35 -43.27
N VAL A 80 30.23 -4.88 -44.48
CA VAL A 80 29.30 -5.83 -45.11
C VAL A 80 29.82 -7.25 -44.97
N SER A 81 28.96 -8.22 -44.59
CA SER A 81 29.06 -9.61 -45.06
C SER A 81 27.78 -10.42 -44.87
N SER A 82 27.31 -10.98 -45.99
CA SER A 82 26.46 -12.18 -46.12
C SER A 82 25.27 -12.41 -45.17
N VAL A 83 24.06 -12.20 -45.70
CA VAL A 83 22.92 -13.09 -45.42
C VAL A 83 22.62 -13.86 -46.72
N ARG A 84 22.45 -15.18 -46.63
CA ARG A 84 22.28 -16.07 -47.78
C ARG A 84 20.79 -16.38 -47.98
N SER A 85 20.27 -16.15 -49.19
CA SER A 85 18.91 -16.56 -49.54
C SER A 85 18.78 -18.08 -49.61
N THR A 86 17.76 -18.63 -48.96
CA THR A 86 17.17 -19.93 -49.25
C THR A 86 15.65 -19.82 -49.16
N ASP A 87 15.00 -19.59 -50.29
CA ASP A 87 13.57 -19.88 -50.50
C ASP A 87 13.32 -21.39 -50.34
N SER A 88 12.13 -21.78 -49.89
CA SER A 88 11.72 -23.18 -49.71
C SER A 88 10.19 -23.29 -49.66
N THR A 89 9.61 -23.39 -50.86
CA THR A 89 8.19 -23.66 -51.13
C THR A 89 7.87 -25.17 -51.07
N VAL A 90 6.63 -25.55 -51.45
CA VAL A 90 6.14 -26.92 -51.77
C VAL A 90 5.70 -27.78 -50.56
N PRO A 91 4.54 -28.50 -50.60
CA PRO A 91 3.34 -28.36 -51.46
C PRO A 91 1.98 -28.33 -50.71
N ILE A 92 0.91 -28.08 -51.47
CA ILE A 92 -0.44 -28.61 -51.17
C ILE A 92 -0.71 -29.78 -52.12
N THR A 93 -1.11 -30.94 -51.60
CA THR A 93 -1.70 -32.05 -52.41
C THR A 93 -2.78 -32.79 -51.62
N SER A 94 -3.91 -33.07 -52.26
CA SER A 94 -5.08 -33.72 -51.67
C SER A 94 -5.55 -34.93 -52.48
N SER A 95 -5.79 -36.08 -51.85
CA SER A 95 -6.67 -37.13 -52.41
C SER A 95 -7.13 -38.18 -51.38
N THR A 96 -8.39 -38.04 -50.93
CA THR A 96 -9.40 -39.09 -50.70
C THR A 96 -9.00 -40.54 -50.38
N GLY A 97 -9.52 -41.05 -49.25
CA GLY A 97 -9.74 -42.48 -49.00
C GLY A 97 -9.97 -42.82 -47.51
N GLY A 98 -11.11 -43.34 -47.05
CA GLY A 98 -12.39 -43.55 -47.74
C GLY A 98 -13.17 -44.77 -47.24
N SER A 99 -13.72 -44.73 -46.01
CA SER A 99 -14.69 -45.73 -45.54
C SER A 99 -15.78 -45.10 -44.68
N VAL A 100 -17.03 -45.52 -44.89
CA VAL A 100 -18.24 -45.00 -44.23
C VAL A 100 -19.02 -46.17 -43.65
N SER A 101 -19.40 -46.06 -42.37
CA SER A 101 -20.41 -46.91 -41.75
C SER A 101 -21.46 -46.02 -41.10
N ALA A 102 -22.67 -46.00 -41.67
CA ALA A 102 -23.80 -45.25 -41.15
C ALA A 102 -24.90 -46.21 -40.68
N THR A 103 -25.29 -46.11 -39.41
CA THR A 103 -26.43 -46.83 -38.83
C THR A 103 -27.34 -45.83 -38.11
N ARG A 104 -28.66 -46.06 -38.15
CA ARG A 104 -29.69 -45.05 -37.91
C ARG A 104 -30.68 -45.50 -36.82
N SER A 105 -30.80 -44.74 -35.73
CA SER A 105 -31.89 -44.86 -34.74
C SER A 105 -32.27 -43.45 -34.25
N ILE A 106 -33.45 -42.93 -34.62
CA ILE A 106 -34.73 -43.01 -33.86
C ILE A 106 -34.70 -42.11 -32.62
N ASN A 107 -35.54 -41.06 -32.64
CA ASN A 107 -35.83 -40.21 -31.49
C ASN A 107 -36.72 -40.95 -30.48
N SER A 108 -36.34 -40.94 -29.21
CA SER A 108 -37.23 -41.22 -28.07
C SER A 108 -36.90 -40.29 -26.91
N SER A 109 -37.85 -39.43 -26.52
CA SER A 109 -37.71 -38.57 -25.34
C SER A 109 -38.01 -39.37 -24.07
N VAL A 110 -37.09 -39.34 -23.09
CA VAL A 110 -37.31 -39.92 -21.76
C VAL A 110 -37.17 -38.81 -20.71
N VAL A 111 -38.24 -38.56 -19.97
CA VAL A 111 -38.23 -37.65 -18.82
C VAL A 111 -37.89 -38.46 -17.57
N LEU A 112 -36.91 -38.01 -16.80
CA LEU A 112 -36.55 -38.58 -15.49
C LEU A 112 -36.62 -37.49 -14.43
N THR A 113 -37.64 -37.58 -13.57
CA THR A 113 -37.87 -36.64 -12.47
C THR A 113 -37.05 -37.04 -11.23
N GLY A 114 -36.12 -36.19 -10.81
CA GLY A 114 -35.42 -36.31 -9.53
C GLY A 114 -35.77 -35.12 -8.62
N THR A 115 -36.32 -35.40 -7.43
CA THR A 115 -36.76 -34.36 -6.48
C THR A 115 -35.71 -34.10 -5.40
N TYR A 116 -35.34 -32.82 -5.22
CA TYR A 116 -34.60 -32.37 -4.03
C TYR A 116 -35.55 -31.70 -3.04
N THR A 117 -35.45 -32.06 -1.76
CA THR A 117 -36.31 -31.59 -0.68
C THR A 117 -35.73 -30.36 0.02
N SER A 118 -36.45 -29.24 0.00
CA SER A 118 -36.17 -28.08 0.86
C SER A 118 -36.85 -28.25 2.23
N LEU A 119 -36.08 -28.15 3.32
CA LEU A 119 -36.63 -28.05 4.67
C LEU A 119 -37.07 -26.61 4.93
N SER A 120 -38.38 -26.38 4.97
CA SER A 120 -38.99 -25.11 5.39
C SER A 120 -39.76 -25.33 6.69
N THR A 121 -39.33 -24.69 7.78
CA THR A 121 -39.95 -24.82 9.10
C THR A 121 -41.35 -24.19 9.08
N VAL A 122 -42.37 -25.00 9.38
CA VAL A 122 -43.76 -24.54 9.51
C VAL A 122 -43.93 -23.78 10.82
N ILE A 123 -44.23 -22.48 10.75
CA ILE A 123 -44.77 -21.72 11.88
C ILE A 123 -46.30 -21.80 11.79
N ALA A 124 -46.94 -22.40 12.80
CA ALA A 124 -48.39 -22.57 12.83
C ALA A 124 -49.12 -21.24 13.06
N SER A 125 -50.04 -20.88 12.16
CA SER A 125 -50.87 -19.68 12.29
C SER A 125 -52.03 -19.90 13.27
N SER A 126 -51.88 -19.43 14.51
CA SER A 126 -53.01 -19.28 15.44
C SER A 126 -53.79 -18.01 15.11
N SER A 127 -55.09 -18.15 14.83
CA SER A 127 -55.94 -17.04 14.40
C SER A 127 -56.48 -16.24 15.58
N SER A 128 -56.21 -14.93 15.57
CA SER A 128 -56.88 -13.95 16.45
C SER A 128 -57.48 -12.82 15.59
N LYS A 129 -58.54 -12.18 16.10
CA LYS A 129 -59.38 -11.28 15.30
C LYS A 129 -58.68 -9.96 14.98
N ALA A 130 -58.82 -9.50 13.75
CA ALA A 130 -58.50 -8.12 13.38
C ALA A 130 -59.39 -7.13 14.16
N ALA A 131 -58.76 -6.10 14.74
CA ALA A 131 -59.42 -4.89 15.20
C ALA A 131 -58.95 -3.73 14.30
N SER A 132 -59.88 -2.91 13.82
CA SER A 132 -59.55 -1.79 12.93
C SER A 132 -58.82 -0.68 13.71
N GLY A 133 -57.66 -0.25 13.21
CA GLY A 133 -56.85 0.83 13.78
C GLY A 133 -56.17 1.63 12.67
N ASN A 134 -56.08 2.95 12.85
CA ASN A 134 -55.63 3.88 11.81
C ASN A 134 -54.33 3.48 11.11
N GLY A 135 -54.34 3.57 9.78
CA GLY A 135 -53.13 3.47 8.96
C GLY A 135 -52.23 4.70 9.12
N GLY A 136 -51.42 4.72 10.18
CA GLY A 136 -50.25 5.57 10.24
C GLY A 136 -49.21 5.05 9.25
N SER A 137 -48.79 5.87 8.29
CA SER A 137 -47.67 5.54 7.41
C SER A 137 -46.40 5.45 8.25
N VAL A 138 -45.89 4.24 8.46
CA VAL A 138 -44.55 4.02 9.02
C VAL A 138 -43.57 4.77 8.12
N PRO A 139 -42.79 5.74 8.65
CA PRO A 139 -41.74 6.35 7.86
C PRO A 139 -40.75 5.24 7.49
N THR A 140 -40.52 5.03 6.19
CA THR A 140 -39.32 4.31 5.75
C THR A 140 -38.14 5.18 6.15
N GLU A 141 -37.54 4.91 7.32
CA GLU A 141 -36.28 5.53 7.69
C GLU A 141 -35.29 5.28 6.56
N ASN A 142 -34.83 6.37 5.97
CA ASN A 142 -33.88 6.35 4.88
C ASN A 142 -32.52 5.98 5.48
N LEU A 143 -32.29 4.67 5.66
CA LEU A 143 -31.04 4.09 6.15
C LEU A 143 -29.88 4.74 5.39
N GLY A 144 -29.19 5.64 6.09
CA GLY A 144 -28.38 6.67 5.45
C GLY A 144 -27.37 6.06 4.48
N ALA A 145 -27.47 6.43 3.20
CA ALA A 145 -26.72 5.82 2.12
C ALA A 145 -25.25 5.62 2.50
N LYS A 146 -24.77 4.37 2.40
CA LYS A 146 -23.48 3.94 2.91
C LYS A 146 -22.36 4.89 2.46
N LYS A 147 -21.52 5.27 3.42
CA LYS A 147 -20.40 6.20 3.21
C LYS A 147 -19.10 5.43 3.10
N PHE A 148 -18.32 5.74 2.07
CA PHE A 148 -17.08 5.05 1.75
C PHE A 148 -15.85 5.90 2.07
N LYS A 149 -14.74 5.24 2.41
CA LYS A 149 -13.43 5.89 2.53
C LYS A 149 -12.80 6.00 1.14
N ASN A 150 -12.13 7.12 0.86
CA ASN A 150 -11.25 7.26 -0.29
C ASN A 150 -9.96 7.89 0.21
N ILE A 151 -8.88 7.12 0.21
CA ILE A 151 -7.66 7.43 0.95
C ILE A 151 -6.48 7.54 -0.02
N ALA A 152 -5.49 8.38 0.27
CA ALA A 152 -4.24 8.40 -0.48
C ALA A 152 -3.04 8.50 0.46
N TYR A 153 -1.98 7.77 0.14
CA TYR A 153 -0.66 7.97 0.72
C TYR A 153 -0.02 9.25 0.18
N PHE A 154 0.46 10.11 1.07
CA PHE A 154 1.33 11.23 0.74
C PHE A 154 2.74 10.89 1.23
N THR A 155 3.69 10.78 0.32
CA THR A 155 5.09 10.44 0.63
C THR A 155 5.88 11.71 0.99
N ASN A 156 6.62 11.69 2.10
CA ASN A 156 7.37 12.89 2.52
C ASN A 156 8.53 13.21 1.57
N TRP A 157 9.15 12.20 0.95
CA TRP A 157 10.10 12.38 -0.16
C TRP A 157 9.43 12.89 -1.47
N GLY A 158 8.10 12.94 -1.54
CA GLY A 158 7.34 13.46 -2.67
C GLY A 158 7.63 14.95 -2.97
N ILE A 159 8.09 15.72 -1.99
CA ILE A 159 8.37 17.15 -2.15
C ILE A 159 9.70 17.47 -2.87
N TYR A 160 10.48 16.46 -3.25
CA TYR A 160 11.79 16.59 -3.90
C TYR A 160 11.64 16.42 -5.42
N GLY A 161 12.31 15.42 -6.02
CA GLY A 161 12.31 15.24 -7.48
C GLY A 161 10.92 15.09 -8.12
N ARG A 162 9.96 14.49 -7.39
CA ARG A 162 8.55 14.35 -7.77
C ARG A 162 7.79 15.69 -7.88
N ASP A 163 8.32 16.76 -7.28
CA ASP A 163 7.71 18.09 -7.08
C ASP A 163 6.24 18.05 -6.61
N TYR A 164 5.88 17.01 -5.85
CA TYR A 164 4.52 16.82 -5.36
C TYR A 164 4.40 17.37 -3.95
N HIS A 165 3.58 18.41 -3.78
CA HIS A 165 3.41 19.12 -2.53
C HIS A 165 1.97 18.98 -2.03
N PRO A 166 1.70 19.10 -0.71
CA PRO A 166 0.36 18.81 -0.17
C PRO A 166 -0.76 19.65 -0.81
N GLN A 167 -0.46 20.85 -1.31
CA GLN A 167 -1.43 21.70 -2.00
C GLN A 167 -1.97 21.10 -3.31
N ALA A 168 -1.31 20.08 -3.88
CA ALA A 168 -1.77 19.33 -5.06
C ALA A 168 -2.73 18.16 -4.73
N LEU A 169 -3.00 17.88 -3.45
CA LEU A 169 -3.93 16.81 -3.05
C LEU A 169 -5.38 17.15 -3.44
N PRO A 170 -6.13 16.22 -4.06
CA PRO A 170 -7.57 16.39 -4.35
C PRO A 170 -8.42 16.18 -3.09
N VAL A 171 -8.30 17.10 -2.12
CA VAL A 171 -8.90 17.01 -0.77
C VAL A 171 -10.44 16.96 -0.75
N ASP A 172 -11.08 17.39 -1.83
CA ASP A 172 -12.53 17.30 -2.07
C ASP A 172 -12.97 15.93 -2.65
N LYS A 173 -12.02 15.02 -2.84
CA LYS A 173 -12.21 13.62 -3.28
C LYS A 173 -11.60 12.61 -2.31
N LEU A 174 -10.94 13.07 -1.24
CA LEU A 174 -10.32 12.24 -0.21
C LEU A 174 -11.04 12.39 1.14
N THR A 175 -11.05 11.32 1.93
CA THR A 175 -11.52 11.32 3.32
C THR A 175 -10.37 11.17 4.32
N HIS A 176 -9.27 10.52 3.92
CA HIS A 176 -8.06 10.42 4.73
C HIS A 176 -6.81 10.62 3.86
N VAL A 177 -5.75 11.18 4.45
CA VAL A 177 -4.38 11.19 3.90
C VAL A 177 -3.47 10.47 4.88
N LEU A 178 -2.67 9.54 4.38
CA LEU A 178 -1.70 8.78 5.17
C LEU A 178 -0.31 9.34 4.91
N HIS A 179 0.30 10.00 5.90
CA HIS A 179 1.59 10.67 5.75
C HIS A 179 2.73 9.66 5.97
N ALA A 180 3.41 9.29 4.90
CA ALA A 180 4.39 8.21 4.84
C ALA A 180 5.83 8.74 4.73
N PHE A 181 6.81 8.27 5.51
CA PHE A 181 6.72 7.35 6.65
C PHE A 181 7.57 7.85 7.82
N ALA A 182 7.05 7.74 9.04
CA ALA A 182 7.89 7.70 10.23
C ALA A 182 8.63 6.36 10.33
N ASN A 183 9.82 6.39 10.91
CA ASN A 183 10.65 5.21 11.17
C ASN A 183 10.52 4.81 12.66
N VAL A 184 10.91 3.57 12.96
CA VAL A 184 10.93 3.01 14.33
C VAL A 184 12.34 2.56 14.69
N ASN A 185 12.77 2.91 15.91
CA ASN A 185 14.01 2.42 16.48
C ASN A 185 13.81 0.96 16.91
N LYS A 186 14.58 0.04 16.30
CA LYS A 186 14.45 -1.40 16.51
C LYS A 186 14.89 -1.90 17.89
N GLN A 187 15.58 -1.09 18.69
CA GLN A 187 16.04 -1.47 20.03
C GLN A 187 15.02 -1.11 21.13
N ASP A 188 14.39 0.07 21.05
CA ASP A 188 13.51 0.58 22.11
C ASP A 188 12.07 0.86 21.64
N GLY A 189 11.77 0.70 20.36
CA GLY A 189 10.47 1.00 19.77
C GLY A 189 10.18 2.49 19.55
N THR A 190 11.11 3.41 19.81
CA THR A 190 10.87 4.86 19.62
C THR A 190 10.54 5.19 18.17
N VAL A 191 9.37 5.79 17.92
CA VAL A 191 8.92 6.28 16.61
C VAL A 191 9.38 7.72 16.38
N TYR A 192 9.89 8.00 15.18
CA TYR A 192 10.46 9.31 14.81
C TYR A 192 10.30 9.63 13.31
N SER A 193 10.37 10.92 12.98
CA SER A 193 10.38 11.43 11.60
C SER A 193 11.57 10.87 10.81
N SER A 194 11.34 10.40 9.58
CA SER A 194 12.40 10.01 8.65
C SER A 194 13.11 11.20 8.01
N ASP A 195 12.38 12.29 7.80
CA ASP A 195 12.87 13.53 7.19
C ASP A 195 12.24 14.76 7.88
N PRO A 196 12.88 15.29 8.95
CA PRO A 196 12.40 16.48 9.64
C PRO A 196 12.32 17.71 8.75
N TYR A 197 13.16 17.80 7.70
CA TYR A 197 13.12 18.94 6.79
C TYR A 197 11.84 18.92 5.95
N ALA A 198 11.50 17.78 5.35
CA ALA A 198 10.24 17.63 4.63
C ALA A 198 9.02 17.74 5.56
N ASP A 199 9.07 17.07 6.71
CA ASP A 199 7.94 16.97 7.63
C ASP A 199 7.61 18.30 8.31
N VAL A 200 8.61 19.00 8.88
CA VAL A 200 8.39 20.17 9.76
C VAL A 200 9.23 21.43 9.51
N ASP A 201 10.38 21.38 8.83
CA ASP A 201 11.23 22.60 8.68
C ASP A 201 11.04 23.37 7.36
N LYS A 202 10.70 22.70 6.24
CA LYS A 202 10.56 23.35 4.92
C LYS A 202 9.53 24.47 4.97
N ARG A 203 9.93 25.67 4.56
CA ARG A 203 9.03 26.82 4.42
C ARG A 203 8.35 26.79 3.05
N TYR A 204 7.03 26.88 3.05
CA TYR A 204 6.23 27.19 1.87
C TYR A 204 6.09 28.71 1.71
N PRO A 205 5.69 29.24 0.54
CA PRO A 205 5.69 30.69 0.27
C PRO A 205 4.86 31.56 1.23
N THR A 206 3.93 30.97 1.98
CA THR A 206 3.09 31.64 2.99
C THR A 206 3.65 31.59 4.42
N ASP A 207 4.83 30.99 4.64
CA ASP A 207 5.38 30.75 5.98
C ASP A 207 6.30 31.88 6.44
N SER A 208 5.93 32.53 7.55
CA SER A 208 6.66 33.66 8.11
C SER A 208 7.96 33.21 8.79
N TRP A 209 9.08 33.79 8.36
CA TRP A 209 10.40 33.57 8.97
C TRP A 209 10.56 34.19 10.36
N ASN A 210 9.59 35.01 10.79
CA ASN A 210 9.62 35.79 12.04
C ASN A 210 8.71 35.21 13.14
N ASP A 211 8.04 34.08 12.89
CA ASP A 211 7.11 33.45 13.84
C ASP A 211 7.84 33.02 15.12
N GLN A 212 7.42 33.58 16.25
CA GLN A 212 8.05 33.38 17.56
C GLN A 212 7.66 32.03 18.18
N GLY A 213 8.56 31.47 19.00
CA GLY A 213 8.37 30.17 19.64
C GLY A 213 8.77 28.99 18.74
N ARG A 214 8.36 27.79 19.12
CA ARG A 214 8.67 26.56 18.36
C ARG A 214 7.48 26.22 17.47
N ASN A 215 7.69 26.19 16.15
CA ASN A 215 6.61 26.14 15.17
C ASN A 215 6.88 25.05 14.13
N ALA A 216 5.83 24.30 13.73
CA ALA A 216 5.91 23.35 12.64
C ALA A 216 5.58 24.04 11.32
N TYR A 217 6.34 23.72 10.28
CA TYR A 217 6.12 24.10 8.89
C TYR A 217 6.01 22.79 8.08
N GLY A 218 6.74 22.67 6.98
CA GLY A 218 6.84 21.44 6.21
C GLY A 218 5.49 20.91 5.74
N ILE A 219 5.43 19.61 5.50
CA ILE A 219 4.20 18.91 5.11
C ILE A 219 3.16 18.95 6.24
N VAL A 220 3.60 18.84 7.49
CA VAL A 220 2.73 18.84 8.69
C VAL A 220 1.83 20.07 8.74
N LYS A 221 2.39 21.28 8.55
CA LYS A 221 1.60 22.52 8.52
C LYS A 221 0.60 22.53 7.38
N GLN A 222 0.99 22.10 6.18
CA GLN A 222 0.11 22.15 5.00
C GLN A 222 -1.03 21.12 5.10
N LEU A 223 -0.78 19.93 5.65
CA LEU A 223 -1.80 18.94 5.99
C LEU A 223 -2.76 19.47 7.07
N TYR A 224 -2.25 20.15 8.11
CA TYR A 224 -3.10 20.80 9.10
C TYR A 224 -3.99 21.91 8.49
N ILE A 225 -3.45 22.72 7.58
CA ILE A 225 -4.21 23.75 6.85
C ILE A 225 -5.35 23.11 6.03
N HIS A 226 -5.07 21.99 5.34
CA HIS A 226 -6.10 21.22 4.64
C HIS A 226 -7.18 20.71 5.59
N LYS A 227 -6.82 20.20 6.77
CA LYS A 227 -7.78 19.79 7.81
C LYS A 227 -8.68 20.93 8.28
N LYS A 228 -8.15 22.15 8.48
CA LYS A 228 -8.97 23.31 8.86
C LYS A 228 -10.04 23.63 7.80
N ARG A 229 -9.65 23.58 6.53
CA ARG A 229 -10.49 23.95 5.38
C ARG A 229 -11.48 22.84 5.01
N ASN A 230 -11.08 21.59 5.18
CA ASN A 230 -11.83 20.39 4.84
C ASN A 230 -12.10 19.59 6.12
N ARG A 231 -13.13 19.95 6.88
CA ARG A 231 -13.43 19.36 8.20
C ARG A 231 -13.78 17.86 8.16
N HIS A 232 -14.01 17.29 6.97
CA HIS A 232 -14.18 15.84 6.75
C HIS A 232 -12.85 15.10 6.53
N LEU A 233 -11.78 15.81 6.15
CA LEU A 233 -10.50 15.21 5.78
C LEU A 233 -9.70 14.91 7.05
N LYS A 234 -9.33 13.65 7.26
CA LYS A 234 -8.43 13.24 8.35
C LYS A 234 -7.00 13.04 7.84
N THR A 235 -6.02 13.17 8.72
CA THR A 235 -4.61 12.85 8.39
C THR A 235 -4.04 11.88 9.42
N LEU A 236 -3.34 10.83 9.00
CA LEU A 236 -2.74 9.84 9.90
C LEU A 236 -1.22 9.81 9.74
N LEU A 237 -0.51 9.49 10.83
CA LEU A 237 0.92 9.22 10.81
C LEU A 237 1.13 7.78 10.34
N SER A 238 1.69 7.56 9.15
CA SER A 238 2.10 6.22 8.73
C SER A 238 3.52 5.91 9.21
N ILE A 239 3.70 4.73 9.79
CA ILE A 239 4.90 4.29 10.49
C ILE A 239 5.33 2.96 9.88
N GLY A 240 6.54 2.90 9.31
CA GLY A 240 7.05 1.69 8.68
C GLY A 240 7.18 1.79 7.16
N GLY A 241 6.45 0.94 6.43
CA GLY A 241 6.63 0.68 5.01
C GLY A 241 7.80 -0.26 4.74
N TRP A 242 7.86 -0.83 3.54
CA TRP A 242 8.91 -1.76 3.06
C TRP A 242 10.31 -1.52 3.65
N THR A 243 10.83 -0.29 3.49
CA THR A 243 12.20 0.09 3.87
C THR A 243 12.46 0.05 5.38
N TYR A 244 11.46 0.34 6.22
CA TYR A 244 11.60 0.39 7.68
C TYR A 244 11.00 -0.83 8.38
N SER A 245 10.26 -1.67 7.65
CA SER A 245 9.63 -2.88 8.18
C SER A 245 10.56 -3.85 8.94
N PRO A 246 11.85 -4.03 8.54
CA PRO A 246 12.82 -4.81 9.32
C PRO A 246 13.07 -4.31 10.75
N ASN A 247 12.67 -3.07 11.09
CA ASN A 247 12.81 -2.52 12.44
C ASN A 247 11.66 -2.91 13.40
N PHE A 248 10.52 -3.42 12.92
CA PHE A 248 9.44 -3.87 13.82
C PHE A 248 9.83 -5.13 14.58
N MET A 249 10.31 -6.17 13.91
CA MET A 249 10.51 -7.50 14.51
C MET A 249 11.29 -7.47 15.85
N PRO A 250 12.44 -6.77 15.99
CA PRO A 250 13.21 -6.82 17.23
C PRO A 250 12.55 -6.08 18.40
N MET A 251 11.83 -4.98 18.14
CA MET A 251 11.13 -4.21 19.19
C MET A 251 9.75 -4.81 19.50
N ALA A 252 9.06 -5.39 18.52
CA ALA A 252 7.72 -5.94 18.68
C ALA A 252 7.68 -7.13 19.65
N GLY A 253 8.79 -7.83 19.89
CA GLY A 253 8.89 -8.88 20.90
C GLY A 253 8.77 -8.37 22.34
N ASP A 254 9.30 -7.19 22.65
CA ASP A 254 9.41 -6.66 24.01
C ASP A 254 8.18 -5.82 24.40
N ALA A 255 7.57 -6.12 25.55
CA ALA A 255 6.41 -5.38 26.06
C ALA A 255 6.72 -3.91 26.41
N ALA A 256 7.93 -3.62 26.89
CA ALA A 256 8.37 -2.25 27.17
C ALA A 256 8.60 -1.47 25.88
N ALA A 257 9.20 -2.10 24.85
CA ALA A 257 9.40 -1.46 23.56
C ALA A 257 8.08 -1.23 22.80
N ARG A 258 7.13 -2.19 22.81
CA ARG A 258 5.76 -1.98 22.30
C ARG A 258 5.04 -0.82 23.03
N ALA A 259 5.20 -0.69 24.34
CA ALA A 259 4.63 0.42 25.10
C ALA A 259 5.31 1.76 24.76
N ASN A 260 6.62 1.77 24.53
CA ASN A 260 7.36 2.96 24.12
C ASN A 260 7.04 3.38 22.67
N PHE A 261 6.82 2.43 21.76
CA PHE A 261 6.25 2.67 20.42
C PHE A 261 4.91 3.38 20.52
N ALA A 262 3.95 2.80 21.25
CA ALA A 262 2.62 3.39 21.41
C ALA A 262 2.69 4.81 21.99
N ARG A 263 3.56 5.03 22.99
CA ARG A 263 3.80 6.35 23.60
C ARG A 263 4.39 7.36 22.60
N THR A 264 5.36 6.97 21.79
CA THR A 264 6.09 7.88 20.88
C THR A 264 5.32 8.14 19.60
N ALA A 265 4.65 7.13 19.03
CA ALA A 265 3.72 7.27 17.90
C ALA A 265 2.59 8.26 18.22
N VAL A 266 1.92 8.10 19.36
CA VAL A 266 0.84 9.00 19.79
C VAL A 266 1.38 10.40 20.15
N GLY A 267 2.59 10.49 20.70
CA GLY A 267 3.31 11.75 20.87
C GLY A 267 3.45 12.50 19.54
N LEU A 268 4.14 11.91 18.57
CA LEU A 268 4.42 12.51 17.25
C LEU A 268 3.13 12.84 16.48
N MET A 269 2.13 11.94 16.49
CA MET A 269 0.79 12.18 15.97
C MET A 269 0.14 13.43 16.59
N SER A 270 0.23 13.56 17.93
CA SER A 270 -0.35 14.71 18.64
C SER A 270 0.40 16.02 18.38
N ASP A 271 1.72 15.94 18.23
CA ASP A 271 2.58 17.08 17.92
C ASP A 271 2.29 17.64 16.52
N TRP A 272 2.09 16.75 15.54
CA TRP A 272 1.82 17.08 14.14
C TRP A 272 0.33 17.35 13.85
N GLY A 273 -0.55 17.18 14.84
CA GLY A 273 -1.95 17.52 14.69
C GLY A 273 -2.75 16.51 13.83
N PHE A 274 -2.41 15.22 13.92
CA PHE A 274 -3.02 14.14 13.12
C PHE A 274 -4.17 13.43 13.86
N ASP A 275 -5.06 12.79 13.11
CA ASP A 275 -6.30 12.13 13.57
C ASP A 275 -6.13 10.66 13.96
N GLY A 276 -4.94 10.10 13.79
CA GLY A 276 -4.64 8.70 14.10
C GLY A 276 -3.25 8.29 13.65
N ILE A 277 -2.95 7.01 13.85
CA ILE A 277 -1.72 6.38 13.35
C ILE A 277 -2.03 5.19 12.46
N ASP A 278 -1.08 4.87 11.60
CA ASP A 278 -1.17 3.93 10.51
C ASP A 278 0.11 3.09 10.59
N ILE A 279 0.02 1.77 10.75
CA ILE A 279 1.19 0.91 10.96
C ILE A 279 1.38 0.01 9.75
N ASP A 280 2.53 0.16 9.11
CA ASP A 280 2.87 -0.52 7.88
C ASP A 280 4.07 -1.46 8.13
N TRP A 281 3.78 -2.71 8.46
CA TRP A 281 4.77 -3.77 8.67
C TRP A 281 4.65 -4.81 7.54
N GLU A 282 5.59 -4.75 6.61
CA GLU A 282 5.80 -5.68 5.50
C GLU A 282 6.93 -6.68 5.80
N TYR A 283 6.69 -7.91 6.25
CA TYR A 283 5.46 -8.49 6.82
C TYR A 283 5.86 -9.36 8.02
N PRO A 284 4.96 -9.63 8.98
CA PRO A 284 5.19 -10.66 10.00
C PRO A 284 5.47 -12.03 9.35
N GLN A 285 6.63 -12.62 9.62
CA GLN A 285 7.09 -13.86 8.98
C GLN A 285 6.80 -15.12 9.81
N THR A 286 6.48 -14.96 11.09
CA THR A 286 6.17 -16.06 12.01
C THR A 286 4.90 -15.81 12.84
N ALA A 287 4.31 -16.89 13.35
CA ALA A 287 3.18 -16.82 14.29
C ALA A 287 3.54 -16.14 15.64
N ALA A 288 4.83 -15.94 15.93
CA ALA A 288 5.29 -15.11 17.05
C ALA A 288 5.20 -13.61 16.70
N GLU A 289 5.70 -13.21 15.53
CA GLU A 289 5.56 -11.84 15.03
C GLU A 289 4.10 -11.43 14.83
N ALA A 290 3.27 -12.29 14.26
CA ALA A 290 1.84 -12.02 14.07
C ALA A 290 1.11 -11.74 15.40
N ARG A 291 1.40 -12.54 16.44
CA ARG A 291 0.91 -12.30 17.81
C ARG A 291 1.45 -11.00 18.39
N ASN A 292 2.74 -10.72 18.19
CA ASN A 292 3.37 -9.49 18.65
C ASN A 292 2.81 -8.24 17.96
N TYR A 293 2.34 -8.35 16.71
CA TYR A 293 1.65 -7.28 16.00
C TYR A 293 0.29 -6.97 16.63
N VAL A 294 -0.51 -7.99 16.98
CA VAL A 294 -1.76 -7.79 17.76
C VAL A 294 -1.46 -7.05 19.08
N LEU A 295 -0.45 -7.51 19.84
CA LEU A 295 -0.05 -6.87 21.10
C LEU A 295 0.51 -5.44 20.94
N LEU A 296 1.03 -5.09 19.75
CA LEU A 296 1.46 -3.74 19.40
C LEU A 296 0.25 -2.83 19.12
N LEU A 297 -0.74 -3.34 18.38
CA LEU A 297 -1.97 -2.63 18.08
C LEU A 297 -2.82 -2.40 19.35
N GLU A 298 -2.90 -3.39 20.24
CA GLU A 298 -3.53 -3.23 21.56
C GLU A 298 -2.86 -2.14 22.41
N ALA A 299 -1.53 -2.01 22.34
CA ALA A 299 -0.78 -0.97 23.05
C ALA A 299 -1.08 0.42 22.44
N CYS A 300 -1.08 0.50 21.10
CA CYS A 300 -1.37 1.73 20.36
C CYS A 300 -2.81 2.22 20.58
N ARG A 301 -3.81 1.34 20.46
CA ARG A 301 -5.22 1.65 20.72
C ARG A 301 -5.41 2.27 22.10
N ARG A 302 -4.88 1.62 23.14
CA ARG A 302 -4.93 2.14 24.52
C ARG A 302 -4.27 3.50 24.65
N ALA A 303 -3.10 3.71 24.03
CA ALA A 303 -2.41 5.00 24.09
C ALA A 303 -3.18 6.14 23.39
N LEU A 304 -3.86 5.85 22.28
CA LEU A 304 -4.74 6.79 21.56
C LEU A 304 -5.96 7.19 22.40
N ASP A 305 -6.64 6.22 23.00
CA ASP A 305 -7.83 6.46 23.84
C ASP A 305 -7.46 7.18 25.15
N ASP A 306 -6.37 6.76 25.80
CA ASP A 306 -5.76 7.44 26.94
C ASP A 306 -5.44 8.91 26.62
N TYR A 307 -4.86 9.18 25.45
CA TYR A 307 -4.48 10.53 25.03
C TYR A 307 -5.71 11.45 24.90
N ALA A 308 -6.79 10.95 24.28
CA ALA A 308 -8.03 11.71 24.13
C ALA A 308 -8.63 12.07 25.50
N VAL A 309 -8.73 11.09 26.40
CA VAL A 309 -9.30 11.26 27.74
C VAL A 309 -8.44 12.19 28.61
N ARG A 310 -7.13 11.91 28.74
CA ARG A 310 -6.23 12.67 29.65
C ARG A 310 -6.12 14.14 29.27
N ASN A 311 -6.19 14.46 27.98
CA ASN A 311 -6.02 15.84 27.48
C ASN A 311 -7.35 16.55 27.17
N GLY A 312 -8.49 15.91 27.47
CA GLY A 312 -9.82 16.44 27.21
C GLY A 312 -10.07 16.75 25.74
N VAL A 313 -9.46 15.99 24.82
CA VAL A 313 -9.71 16.14 23.37
C VAL A 313 -11.04 15.45 23.07
N LYS A 314 -11.98 16.20 22.52
CA LYS A 314 -13.37 15.78 22.36
C LYS A 314 -13.84 15.94 20.94
N ASP A 315 -14.78 15.09 20.55
CA ASP A 315 -15.54 15.26 19.33
C ASP A 315 -16.65 16.32 19.50
N ARG A 316 -17.42 16.56 18.43
CA ARG A 316 -18.57 17.47 18.42
C ARG A 316 -19.75 17.04 19.30
N THR A 317 -19.79 15.78 19.77
CA THR A 317 -20.81 15.28 20.70
C THR A 317 -20.39 15.43 22.17
N GLY A 318 -19.15 15.88 22.41
CA GLY A 318 -18.56 16.06 23.74
C GLY A 318 -17.97 14.78 24.33
N GLN A 319 -17.92 13.68 23.56
CA GLN A 319 -17.22 12.45 23.93
C GLN A 319 -15.72 12.55 23.65
N PRO A 320 -14.86 11.72 24.27
CA PRO A 320 -13.44 11.66 23.91
C PRO A 320 -13.26 11.41 22.40
N TYR A 321 -12.38 12.17 21.74
CA TYR A 321 -12.17 12.04 20.30
C TYR A 321 -11.55 10.68 19.96
N HIS A 322 -12.24 9.88 19.14
CA HIS A 322 -11.77 8.56 18.75
C HIS A 322 -10.72 8.67 17.63
N PHE A 323 -9.45 8.86 18.02
CA PHE A 323 -8.32 8.81 17.10
C PHE A 323 -8.23 7.44 16.42
N LEU A 324 -7.93 7.43 15.12
CA LEU A 324 -7.91 6.22 14.30
C LEU A 324 -6.66 5.37 14.51
N ILE A 325 -6.80 4.08 14.18
CA ILE A 325 -5.71 3.14 13.98
C ILE A 325 -6.00 2.34 12.69
N THR A 326 -4.98 2.17 11.86
CA THR A 326 -5.02 1.48 10.54
C THR A 326 -3.76 0.63 10.35
N VAL A 327 -3.80 -0.40 9.48
CA VAL A 327 -2.66 -1.30 9.27
C VAL A 327 -2.49 -1.83 7.85
N ALA A 328 -1.26 -1.84 7.34
CA ALA A 328 -0.93 -2.49 6.07
C ALA A 328 -1.03 -4.01 6.21
N THR A 329 -1.64 -4.65 5.22
CA THR A 329 -1.95 -6.08 5.22
C THR A 329 -1.95 -6.66 3.81
N ALA A 330 -1.03 -7.57 3.53
CA ALA A 330 -0.81 -8.13 2.19
C ALA A 330 -2.06 -8.73 1.53
N ALA A 331 -2.13 -8.64 0.20
CA ALA A 331 -2.91 -9.57 -0.64
C ALA A 331 -2.13 -10.83 -1.07
N GLY A 332 -0.85 -10.98 -0.69
CA GLY A 332 -0.06 -12.19 -0.92
C GLY A 332 -0.51 -13.34 0.00
N PRO A 333 -0.95 -14.51 -0.52
CA PRO A 333 -1.49 -15.60 0.30
C PRO A 333 -0.52 -16.23 1.30
N SER A 334 0.79 -16.11 1.09
CA SER A 334 1.81 -16.48 2.09
C SER A 334 1.75 -15.57 3.32
N ASN A 335 1.46 -14.28 3.12
CA ASN A 335 1.64 -13.23 4.10
C ASN A 335 0.32 -13.03 4.89
N TYR A 336 -0.83 -12.94 4.20
CA TYR A 336 -2.12 -12.79 4.88
C TYR A 336 -2.55 -14.01 5.69
N ARG A 337 -2.02 -15.20 5.38
CA ARG A 337 -2.23 -16.43 6.17
C ARG A 337 -1.30 -16.54 7.39
N MET A 338 -0.26 -15.68 7.47
CA MET A 338 0.60 -15.58 8.66
C MET A 338 0.03 -14.61 9.70
N MET A 339 -0.70 -13.59 9.24
CA MET A 339 -1.33 -12.57 10.09
C MET A 339 -2.48 -13.13 10.94
N ASP A 340 -2.53 -12.78 12.23
CA ASP A 340 -3.70 -13.03 13.09
C ASP A 340 -4.77 -11.97 12.81
N LEU A 341 -5.38 -12.05 11.63
CA LEU A 341 -6.38 -11.07 11.17
C LEU A 341 -7.53 -10.91 12.19
N LYS A 342 -7.91 -11.99 12.89
CA LYS A 342 -8.98 -11.97 13.90
C LYS A 342 -8.57 -11.26 15.19
N GLY A 343 -7.32 -11.43 15.64
CA GLY A 343 -6.75 -10.63 16.73
C GLY A 343 -6.59 -9.16 16.32
N MET A 344 -6.15 -8.92 15.08
CA MET A 344 -5.97 -7.57 14.52
C MET A 344 -7.32 -6.84 14.29
N ASP A 345 -8.43 -7.56 14.05
CA ASP A 345 -9.72 -6.99 13.64
C ASP A 345 -10.14 -5.77 14.48
N GLN A 346 -10.02 -5.82 15.81
CA GLN A 346 -10.42 -4.73 16.72
C GLN A 346 -9.71 -3.40 16.41
N HIS A 347 -8.62 -3.44 15.65
CA HIS A 347 -7.75 -2.32 15.29
C HIS A 347 -7.49 -2.25 13.77
N LEU A 348 -8.27 -2.99 12.96
CA LEU A 348 -8.02 -3.20 11.53
C LEU A 348 -8.79 -2.20 10.65
N MET A 349 -8.06 -1.57 9.73
CA MET A 349 -8.51 -1.37 8.35
C MET A 349 -7.40 -1.92 7.45
N SER A 350 -7.73 -2.81 6.51
CA SER A 350 -6.77 -3.62 5.76
C SER A 350 -6.52 -3.12 4.33
N TYR A 351 -5.28 -3.24 3.86
CA TYR A 351 -4.81 -2.79 2.54
C TYR A 351 -3.47 -3.41 2.09
N ASP A 352 -3.39 -3.94 0.85
CA ASP A 352 -2.26 -3.80 -0.12
C ASP A 352 -2.19 -4.82 -1.29
N TYR A 353 -1.58 -4.44 -2.42
CA TYR A 353 -1.25 -5.32 -3.56
C TYR A 353 0.24 -5.37 -3.91
N ALA A 354 0.63 -6.47 -4.56
CA ALA A 354 1.99 -7.00 -4.62
C ALA A 354 2.82 -6.61 -5.87
N GLY A 355 4.13 -6.86 -5.82
CA GLY A 355 5.13 -6.33 -6.76
C GLY A 355 5.90 -7.34 -7.63
N SER A 356 7.08 -6.92 -8.08
CA SER A 356 7.82 -7.43 -9.24
C SER A 356 8.68 -8.69 -9.00
N TRP A 357 8.13 -9.69 -8.31
CA TRP A 357 8.82 -10.94 -7.96
C TRP A 357 8.22 -12.19 -8.65
N SER A 358 7.67 -12.01 -9.86
CA SER A 358 7.02 -13.09 -10.62
C SER A 358 7.95 -13.66 -11.70
N ASP A 359 7.92 -14.98 -11.95
CA ASP A 359 8.72 -15.64 -13.00
C ASP A 359 8.28 -15.29 -14.44
N VAL A 360 7.16 -14.58 -14.59
CA VAL A 360 6.51 -14.21 -15.84
C VAL A 360 5.89 -12.81 -15.73
N SER A 361 5.67 -12.17 -16.87
CA SER A 361 4.89 -10.93 -16.94
C SER A 361 3.42 -11.19 -16.57
N GLY A 362 2.76 -10.22 -15.93
CA GLY A 362 1.40 -10.41 -15.45
C GLY A 362 0.75 -9.12 -14.97
N HIS A 363 -0.51 -9.23 -14.56
CA HIS A 363 -1.22 -8.14 -13.92
C HIS A 363 -0.78 -8.01 -12.46
N THR A 364 -0.49 -6.77 -12.03
CA THR A 364 -0.01 -6.52 -10.64
C THR A 364 -1.09 -5.97 -9.71
N ALA A 365 -2.32 -5.79 -10.21
CA ALA A 365 -3.48 -5.33 -9.43
C ALA A 365 -4.81 -5.83 -10.02
N ASN A 366 -4.88 -7.06 -10.57
CA ASN A 366 -6.11 -7.60 -11.16
C ASN A 366 -7.21 -7.87 -10.12
N LEU A 367 -8.46 -7.60 -10.51
CA LEU A 367 -9.63 -7.80 -9.66
C LEU A 367 -9.92 -9.29 -9.48
N PHE A 368 -9.96 -10.03 -10.59
CA PHE A 368 -10.24 -11.46 -10.62
C PHE A 368 -9.07 -12.23 -11.26
N ALA A 369 -8.99 -13.54 -11.01
CA ALA A 369 -8.06 -14.41 -11.72
C ALA A 369 -8.56 -14.69 -13.14
N ASN A 370 -7.63 -14.74 -14.11
CA ASN A 370 -7.92 -15.10 -15.49
C ASN A 370 -7.68 -16.60 -15.68
N SER A 371 -8.75 -17.41 -15.73
CA SER A 371 -8.65 -18.87 -15.86
C SER A 371 -8.14 -19.36 -17.22
N GLU A 372 -8.15 -18.50 -18.25
CA GLU A 372 -7.64 -18.82 -19.59
C GLU A 372 -6.13 -18.52 -19.69
N ASN A 373 -5.64 -17.55 -18.89
CA ASN A 373 -4.22 -17.24 -18.74
C ASN A 373 -3.82 -17.14 -17.25
N PRO A 374 -3.86 -18.24 -16.49
CA PRO A 374 -3.64 -18.20 -15.03
C PRO A 374 -2.23 -17.74 -14.64
N LYS A 375 -1.26 -17.87 -15.55
CA LYS A 375 0.10 -17.33 -15.39
C LYS A 375 0.14 -15.80 -15.31
N SER A 376 -0.80 -15.10 -15.95
CA SER A 376 -0.88 -13.64 -15.90
C SER A 376 -1.55 -13.09 -14.62
N THR A 377 -2.19 -13.96 -13.83
CA THR A 377 -2.88 -13.61 -12.59
C THR A 377 -2.52 -14.60 -11.46
N PRO A 378 -1.26 -14.64 -11.00
CA PRO A 378 -0.84 -15.54 -9.92
C PRO A 378 -1.54 -15.25 -8.59
N PHE A 379 -2.07 -14.04 -8.42
CA PHE A 379 -2.91 -13.59 -7.31
C PHE A 379 -4.18 -12.93 -7.87
N SER A 380 -5.16 -12.61 -7.01
CA SER A 380 -6.26 -11.71 -7.38
C SER A 380 -6.79 -10.95 -6.16
N THR A 381 -7.32 -9.75 -6.40
CA THR A 381 -8.03 -8.95 -5.39
C THR A 381 -9.13 -9.74 -4.71
N ASP A 382 -9.98 -10.43 -5.47
CA ASP A 382 -11.16 -11.11 -4.93
C ASP A 382 -10.80 -12.28 -4.00
N SER A 383 -9.74 -13.03 -4.33
CA SER A 383 -9.23 -14.11 -3.47
C SER A 383 -8.70 -13.59 -2.12
N ALA A 384 -8.09 -12.40 -2.11
CA ALA A 384 -7.65 -11.76 -0.88
C ALA A 384 -8.85 -11.23 -0.09
N VAL A 385 -9.73 -10.43 -0.72
CA VAL A 385 -10.94 -9.88 -0.07
C VAL A 385 -11.79 -11.00 0.55
N GLN A 386 -12.09 -12.06 -0.19
CA GLN A 386 -12.88 -13.18 0.32
C GLN A 386 -12.21 -13.84 1.53
N TYR A 387 -10.89 -14.05 1.53
CA TYR A 387 -10.20 -14.64 2.68
C TYR A 387 -10.36 -13.80 3.97
N TYR A 388 -10.27 -12.47 3.87
CA TYR A 388 -10.44 -11.59 5.04
C TYR A 388 -11.87 -11.65 5.56
N LEU A 389 -12.88 -11.69 4.67
CA LEU A 389 -14.28 -11.89 5.07
C LEU A 389 -14.49 -13.28 5.72
N GLU A 390 -13.83 -14.32 5.22
CA GLU A 390 -13.86 -15.67 5.80
C GLU A 390 -13.16 -15.75 7.17
N GLN A 391 -12.18 -14.89 7.46
CA GLN A 391 -11.61 -14.74 8.82
C GLN A 391 -12.53 -13.93 9.77
N GLY A 392 -13.66 -13.40 9.26
CA GLY A 392 -14.65 -12.66 10.04
C GLY A 392 -14.44 -11.15 10.07
N ILE A 393 -13.56 -10.59 9.23
CA ILE A 393 -13.41 -9.13 9.10
C ILE A 393 -14.68 -8.55 8.48
N LEU A 394 -15.25 -7.50 9.08
CA LEU A 394 -16.44 -6.86 8.53
C LEU A 394 -16.11 -6.13 7.21
N PRO A 395 -16.94 -6.25 6.14
CA PRO A 395 -16.71 -5.59 4.86
C PRO A 395 -16.37 -4.10 4.97
N ASP A 396 -17.09 -3.35 5.81
CA ASP A 396 -16.91 -1.91 6.07
C ASP A 396 -15.52 -1.48 6.58
N LYS A 397 -14.68 -2.46 6.97
CA LYS A 397 -13.31 -2.27 7.48
C LYS A 397 -12.23 -2.66 6.47
N VAL A 398 -12.56 -3.49 5.49
CA VAL A 398 -11.67 -3.82 4.37
C VAL A 398 -11.66 -2.66 3.37
N LEU A 399 -10.48 -2.23 2.92
CA LEU A 399 -10.32 -1.22 1.87
C LEU A 399 -9.63 -1.84 0.65
N LEU A 400 -10.04 -1.43 -0.55
CA LEU A 400 -9.40 -1.90 -1.78
C LEU A 400 -8.14 -1.09 -2.09
N GLY A 401 -7.05 -1.77 -2.46
CA GLY A 401 -5.84 -1.13 -2.96
C GLY A 401 -5.82 -0.90 -4.45
N LEU A 402 -5.34 0.27 -4.83
CA LEU A 402 -5.09 0.64 -6.22
C LEU A 402 -3.72 1.32 -6.35
N PRO A 403 -2.84 0.88 -7.27
CA PRO A 403 -1.60 1.58 -7.57
C PRO A 403 -1.88 2.81 -8.43
N LEU A 404 -1.26 3.94 -8.08
CA LEU A 404 -1.11 5.13 -8.94
C LEU A 404 0.17 5.03 -9.80
N TYR A 405 0.52 3.80 -10.16
CA TYR A 405 1.70 3.45 -10.92
C TYR A 405 1.45 2.16 -11.71
N GLY A 406 2.32 1.89 -12.68
CA GLY A 406 2.39 0.62 -13.38
C GLY A 406 3.73 -0.07 -13.19
N ARG A 407 3.73 -1.41 -13.32
CA ARG A 407 4.94 -2.23 -13.28
C ARG A 407 5.27 -2.76 -14.68
N ALA A 408 6.53 -2.62 -15.06
CA ALA A 408 7.03 -2.96 -16.40
C ALA A 408 7.65 -4.37 -16.47
N PHE A 409 7.59 -4.95 -17.66
CA PHE A 409 8.25 -6.19 -18.06
C PHE A 409 8.78 -6.01 -19.49
N GLN A 410 10.09 -6.15 -19.69
CA GLN A 410 10.75 -5.98 -20.98
C GLN A 410 10.87 -7.30 -21.75
N ASP A 411 10.98 -7.22 -23.08
CA ASP A 411 11.24 -8.36 -23.98
C ASP A 411 10.30 -9.55 -23.72
N THR A 412 9.00 -9.25 -23.58
CA THR A 412 7.95 -10.24 -23.30
C THR A 412 6.93 -10.31 -24.44
N GLU A 413 6.51 -11.52 -24.81
CA GLU A 413 5.51 -11.77 -25.87
C GLU A 413 4.09 -11.28 -25.49
N GLY A 414 3.87 -10.94 -24.21
CA GLY A 414 2.56 -10.58 -23.66
C GLY A 414 2.34 -11.17 -22.27
N LEU A 415 1.17 -10.93 -21.68
CA LEU A 415 0.81 -11.40 -20.34
C LEU A 415 0.98 -12.92 -20.16
N GLY A 416 1.54 -13.35 -19.02
CA GLY A 416 1.74 -14.75 -18.64
C GLY A 416 2.96 -15.41 -19.31
N ARG A 417 3.87 -14.61 -19.89
CA ARG A 417 5.03 -15.06 -20.66
C ARG A 417 6.34 -14.71 -19.94
N PRO A 418 7.47 -15.36 -20.29
CA PRO A 418 8.79 -14.90 -19.88
C PRO A 418 9.05 -13.45 -20.30
N TYR A 419 10.00 -12.80 -19.64
CA TYR A 419 10.43 -11.42 -19.87
C TYR A 419 11.93 -11.31 -19.53
N SER A 420 12.62 -10.32 -20.08
CA SER A 420 14.07 -10.11 -19.87
C SER A 420 14.34 -8.80 -19.13
N GLY A 421 14.02 -8.79 -17.83
CA GLY A 421 14.19 -7.61 -16.96
C GLY A 421 12.97 -6.69 -16.90
N VAL A 422 12.96 -5.80 -15.91
CA VAL A 422 11.89 -4.80 -15.67
C VAL A 422 12.36 -3.37 -15.95
N GLY A 423 13.65 -3.20 -16.25
CA GLY A 423 14.33 -1.94 -16.47
C GLY A 423 15.83 -2.21 -16.61
N TRP A 424 16.58 -1.30 -17.24
CA TRP A 424 17.98 -1.55 -17.58
C TRP A 424 18.88 -1.50 -16.33
N SER A 425 19.76 -2.50 -16.16
CA SER A 425 20.57 -2.66 -14.94
C SER A 425 21.68 -1.62 -14.75
N SER A 426 21.79 -0.64 -15.66
CA SER A 426 22.74 0.49 -15.57
C SER A 426 22.10 1.87 -15.82
N GLY A 427 20.77 2.01 -15.75
CA GLY A 427 20.09 3.30 -15.97
C GLY A 427 18.56 3.23 -15.89
N ALA A 428 17.89 4.36 -15.65
CA ALA A 428 16.46 4.39 -15.40
C ALA A 428 15.61 4.01 -16.63
N LEU A 429 14.71 3.04 -16.45
CA LEU A 429 13.55 2.78 -17.29
C LEU A 429 12.32 2.70 -16.36
N GLY A 430 11.84 3.87 -15.94
CA GLY A 430 10.83 4.08 -14.91
C GLY A 430 10.82 5.54 -14.48
N SER A 431 9.80 5.97 -13.74
CA SER A 431 9.66 7.38 -13.31
C SER A 431 10.67 7.77 -12.23
N TRP A 432 10.92 6.87 -11.27
CA TRP A 432 11.83 7.09 -10.13
C TRP A 432 12.66 5.85 -9.79
N GLU A 433 12.15 4.66 -10.11
CA GLU A 433 12.74 3.36 -9.81
C GLU A 433 12.63 2.48 -11.07
N PRO A 434 13.62 1.61 -11.38
CA PRO A 434 13.54 0.72 -12.54
C PRO A 434 12.27 -0.15 -12.53
N GLY A 435 11.51 -0.09 -13.62
CA GLY A 435 10.28 -0.86 -13.79
C GLY A 435 9.06 -0.35 -13.04
N VAL A 436 9.11 0.85 -12.45
CA VAL A 436 7.97 1.53 -11.84
C VAL A 436 7.71 2.86 -12.56
N TRP A 437 6.57 2.95 -13.25
CA TRP A 437 6.13 4.15 -13.98
C TRP A 437 4.93 4.77 -13.25
N GLU A 438 4.97 6.05 -12.91
CA GLU A 438 3.80 6.75 -12.33
C GLU A 438 2.64 6.78 -13.33
N TYR A 439 1.40 6.59 -12.85
CA TYR A 439 0.22 6.54 -13.70
C TYR A 439 0.03 7.82 -14.55
N LYS A 440 0.49 8.97 -14.04
CA LYS A 440 0.48 10.25 -14.76
C LYS A 440 1.27 10.26 -16.08
N VAL A 441 2.20 9.33 -16.29
CA VAL A 441 2.93 9.15 -17.57
C VAL A 441 2.46 7.92 -18.38
N LEU A 442 1.32 7.30 -18.00
CA LEU A 442 0.79 6.09 -18.64
C LEU A 442 -0.55 6.31 -19.40
N PRO A 443 -0.76 5.66 -20.57
CA PRO A 443 0.25 4.93 -21.34
C PRO A 443 1.36 5.87 -21.82
N ARG A 444 2.58 5.32 -21.99
CA ARG A 444 3.69 6.05 -22.60
C ARG A 444 3.24 6.52 -24.01
N PRO A 445 3.59 7.73 -24.48
CA PRO A 445 3.22 8.20 -25.82
C PRO A 445 3.62 7.18 -26.88
N GLY A 446 2.70 6.83 -27.78
CA GLY A 446 2.93 5.81 -28.82
C GLY A 446 2.77 4.34 -28.38
N ALA A 447 2.63 4.05 -27.08
CA ALA A 447 2.24 2.71 -26.62
C ALA A 447 0.72 2.52 -26.75
N ALA A 448 0.29 1.30 -27.09
CA ALA A 448 -1.12 0.94 -27.17
C ALA A 448 -1.64 0.48 -25.79
N GLU A 449 -2.76 1.04 -25.33
CA GLU A 449 -3.44 0.67 -24.08
C GLU A 449 -4.49 -0.43 -24.35
N TYR A 450 -4.45 -1.50 -23.55
CA TYR A 450 -5.27 -2.70 -23.64
C TYR A 450 -6.02 -2.95 -22.32
N TYR A 451 -7.09 -3.75 -22.39
CA TYR A 451 -7.91 -4.10 -21.24
C TYR A 451 -8.24 -5.60 -21.23
N ASP A 452 -7.87 -6.30 -20.16
CA ASP A 452 -8.26 -7.68 -19.89
C ASP A 452 -9.61 -7.67 -19.17
N ASP A 453 -10.68 -8.03 -19.89
CA ASP A 453 -12.04 -8.05 -19.33
C ASP A 453 -12.34 -9.29 -18.46
N THR A 454 -11.45 -10.28 -18.39
CA THR A 454 -11.55 -11.38 -17.43
C THR A 454 -10.92 -10.96 -16.10
N ALA A 455 -9.69 -10.43 -16.13
CA ALA A 455 -8.97 -9.94 -14.95
C ALA A 455 -9.50 -8.58 -14.43
N LYS A 456 -10.25 -7.85 -15.25
CA LYS A 456 -10.68 -6.45 -15.09
C LYS A 456 -9.52 -5.46 -14.86
N ALA A 457 -8.41 -5.70 -15.57
CA ALA A 457 -7.14 -4.96 -15.42
C ALA A 457 -6.68 -4.35 -16.75
N ALA A 458 -5.87 -3.30 -16.68
CA ALA A 458 -5.30 -2.63 -17.85
C ALA A 458 -3.79 -2.88 -17.98
N TYR A 459 -3.29 -2.73 -19.20
CA TYR A 459 -1.86 -2.74 -19.50
C TYR A 459 -1.59 -1.97 -20.79
N SER A 460 -0.34 -1.60 -21.05
CA SER A 460 0.08 -1.07 -22.35
C SER A 460 1.27 -1.82 -22.93
N LEU A 461 1.32 -1.92 -24.26
CA LEU A 461 2.45 -2.46 -25.01
C LEU A 461 3.10 -1.37 -25.88
N GLY A 462 4.41 -1.25 -25.82
CA GLY A 462 5.19 -0.36 -26.68
C GLY A 462 6.68 -0.40 -26.33
N TYR A 463 7.58 -0.04 -27.26
CA TYR A 463 9.03 0.04 -27.00
C TYR A 463 9.69 -1.23 -26.44
N GLY A 464 9.15 -2.43 -26.73
CA GLY A 464 9.62 -3.69 -26.16
C GLY A 464 9.19 -3.93 -24.70
N GLU A 465 8.26 -3.11 -24.18
CA GLU A 465 7.84 -3.10 -22.79
C GLU A 465 6.33 -3.37 -22.67
N LEU A 466 5.95 -4.21 -21.71
CA LEU A 466 4.60 -4.39 -21.20
C LEU A 466 4.51 -3.72 -19.83
N ILE A 467 3.59 -2.77 -19.65
CA ILE A 467 3.34 -2.13 -18.35
C ILE A 467 1.93 -2.48 -17.89
N SER A 468 1.75 -3.15 -16.75
CA SER A 468 0.44 -3.36 -16.11
C SER A 468 0.12 -2.25 -15.11
N TYR A 469 -1.11 -1.72 -15.13
CA TYR A 469 -1.57 -0.63 -14.27
C TYR A 469 -3.10 -0.58 -14.17
N ASP A 470 -3.66 0.24 -13.27
CA ASP A 470 -5.08 0.58 -13.27
C ASP A 470 -5.38 1.79 -14.18
N ASN A 471 -6.51 1.76 -14.89
CA ASN A 471 -7.02 2.91 -15.63
C ASN A 471 -8.48 3.21 -15.25
N VAL A 472 -9.05 4.29 -15.78
CA VAL A 472 -10.43 4.72 -15.51
C VAL A 472 -11.45 3.57 -15.60
N ARG A 473 -11.28 2.63 -16.54
CA ARG A 473 -12.19 1.47 -16.69
C ARG A 473 -12.01 0.46 -15.57
N SER A 474 -10.78 0.06 -15.21
CA SER A 474 -10.57 -0.87 -14.10
C SER A 474 -10.93 -0.23 -12.76
N THR A 475 -10.53 1.03 -12.51
CA THR A 475 -10.86 1.79 -11.31
C THR A 475 -12.37 1.99 -11.14
N GLY A 476 -13.12 2.30 -12.21
CA GLY A 476 -14.58 2.40 -12.16
C GLY A 476 -15.27 1.07 -11.84
N ILE A 477 -14.75 -0.04 -12.38
CA ILE A 477 -15.26 -1.40 -12.08
C ILE A 477 -14.89 -1.83 -10.64
N LYS A 478 -13.70 -1.48 -10.15
CA LYS A 478 -13.29 -1.66 -8.75
C LYS A 478 -14.14 -0.84 -7.78
N ALA A 479 -14.51 0.40 -8.14
CA ALA A 479 -15.43 1.22 -7.36
C ALA A 479 -16.83 0.57 -7.23
N ARG A 480 -17.35 -0.01 -8.32
CA ARG A 480 -18.58 -0.81 -8.29
C ARG A 480 -18.41 -2.06 -7.42
N TYR A 481 -17.30 -2.78 -7.53
CA TYR A 481 -17.02 -3.97 -6.74
C TYR A 481 -16.99 -3.69 -5.23
N ILE A 482 -16.35 -2.59 -4.81
CA ILE A 482 -16.39 -2.09 -3.43
C ILE A 482 -17.83 -1.83 -3.00
N LYS A 483 -18.60 -1.08 -3.80
CA LYS A 483 -19.90 -0.54 -3.41
C LYS A 483 -21.04 -1.56 -3.45
N GLU A 484 -21.01 -2.46 -4.43
CA GLU A 484 -22.15 -3.31 -4.83
C GLU A 484 -21.79 -4.79 -4.71
N ASP A 485 -20.68 -5.25 -5.33
CA ASP A 485 -20.35 -6.69 -5.42
C ASP A 485 -19.84 -7.29 -4.09
N ARG A 486 -19.29 -6.47 -3.18
CA ARG A 486 -18.76 -6.90 -1.86
C ARG A 486 -19.13 -6.02 -0.67
N SER A 487 -19.68 -4.82 -0.90
CA SER A 487 -19.98 -3.85 0.16
C SER A 487 -18.79 -3.54 1.09
N LEU A 488 -17.59 -3.29 0.55
CA LEU A 488 -16.38 -2.96 1.32
C LEU A 488 -16.43 -1.55 1.94
N GLY A 489 -15.42 -1.20 2.74
CA GLY A 489 -15.32 0.10 3.42
C GLY A 489 -14.92 1.27 2.54
N GLY A 490 -14.39 1.03 1.34
CA GLY A 490 -13.85 2.06 0.46
C GLY A 490 -12.59 1.61 -0.28
N ALA A 491 -11.76 2.59 -0.66
CA ALA A 491 -10.48 2.40 -1.34
C ALA A 491 -9.35 3.23 -0.73
N PHE A 492 -8.12 2.84 -1.01
CA PHE A 492 -6.93 3.67 -0.83
C PHE A 492 -6.00 3.59 -2.06
N PHE A 493 -5.07 4.54 -2.15
CA PHE A 493 -4.13 4.68 -3.26
C PHE A 493 -2.69 4.82 -2.79
N TRP A 494 -1.77 4.05 -3.39
CA TRP A 494 -0.32 4.25 -3.31
C TRP A 494 0.21 4.73 -4.67
N GLU A 495 0.74 5.94 -4.82
CA GLU A 495 0.81 7.07 -3.88
C GLU A 495 0.51 8.38 -4.63
N ALA A 496 0.09 9.41 -3.89
CA ALA A 496 -0.63 10.56 -4.43
C ALA A 496 0.11 11.33 -5.53
N SER A 497 1.46 11.30 -5.59
CA SER A 497 2.20 11.96 -6.66
C SER A 497 1.96 11.35 -8.04
N GLY A 498 1.53 10.09 -8.09
CA GLY A 498 1.37 9.31 -9.31
C GLY A 498 0.06 9.52 -10.06
N ASP A 499 -0.99 10.11 -9.45
CA ASP A 499 -2.28 10.31 -10.12
C ASP A 499 -2.24 11.45 -11.15
N ARG A 500 -3.21 11.44 -12.06
CA ARG A 500 -3.43 12.50 -13.05
C ARG A 500 -4.28 13.63 -12.48
N THR A 501 -4.09 14.83 -13.02
CA THR A 501 -4.91 16.02 -12.71
C THR A 501 -6.09 16.21 -13.67
N ASP A 502 -6.14 15.45 -14.77
CA ASP A 502 -7.17 15.51 -15.82
C ASP A 502 -8.40 14.61 -15.50
N ASP A 503 -9.14 14.21 -16.54
CA ASP A 503 -10.29 13.32 -16.51
C ASP A 503 -9.92 11.84 -16.31
N ARG A 504 -8.65 11.46 -16.55
CA ARG A 504 -8.15 10.12 -16.30
C ARG A 504 -7.71 9.88 -14.85
N SER A 505 -7.83 10.85 -13.96
CA SER A 505 -7.55 10.72 -12.51
C SER A 505 -8.27 9.53 -11.87
N LEU A 506 -7.51 8.62 -11.26
CA LEU A 506 -8.04 7.42 -10.61
C LEU A 506 -8.66 7.76 -9.25
N ILE A 507 -8.12 8.73 -8.50
CA ILE A 507 -8.70 9.19 -7.24
C ILE A 507 -10.09 9.79 -7.48
N LYS A 508 -10.25 10.63 -8.51
CA LYS A 508 -11.54 11.21 -8.91
C LYS A 508 -12.51 10.14 -9.44
N THR A 509 -12.01 9.19 -10.25
CA THR A 509 -12.83 8.08 -10.79
C THR A 509 -13.41 7.24 -9.65
N MET A 510 -12.57 6.85 -8.68
CA MET A 510 -12.99 6.07 -7.52
C MET A 510 -13.99 6.83 -6.65
N ALA A 511 -13.69 8.08 -6.28
CA ALA A 511 -14.62 8.92 -5.53
C ALA A 511 -15.99 9.05 -6.21
N THR A 512 -16.02 9.18 -7.54
CA THR A 512 -17.25 9.27 -8.33
C THR A 512 -18.04 7.96 -8.37
N GLY A 513 -17.35 6.81 -8.50
CA GLY A 513 -18.01 5.49 -8.49
C GLY A 513 -18.57 5.08 -7.12
N LEU A 514 -17.86 5.43 -6.04
CA LEU A 514 -18.33 5.25 -4.66
C LEU A 514 -19.50 6.20 -4.33
N GLY A 515 -19.43 7.45 -4.81
CA GLY A 515 -20.47 8.47 -4.65
C GLY A 515 -20.46 9.12 -3.26
N SER A 516 -21.10 8.47 -2.28
CA SER A 516 -21.19 8.99 -0.92
C SER A 516 -19.90 8.70 -0.14
N LEU A 517 -19.07 9.72 0.07
CA LEU A 517 -17.85 9.61 0.89
C LEU A 517 -18.13 9.79 2.38
N GLU A 518 -17.21 9.32 3.23
CA GLU A 518 -17.20 9.57 4.67
C GLU A 518 -17.08 11.07 4.99
N THR A 519 -17.92 11.55 5.92
CA THR A 519 -17.98 12.96 6.34
C THR A 519 -17.94 13.10 7.87
N SER A 520 -17.20 12.23 8.55
CA SER A 520 -16.97 12.37 9.99
C SER A 520 -15.99 13.51 10.25
N GLU A 521 -16.13 14.18 11.38
CA GLU A 521 -15.43 15.45 11.64
C GLU A 521 -14.03 15.21 12.21
N ASN A 522 -13.02 15.87 11.62
CA ASN A 522 -11.62 15.79 12.05
C ASN A 522 -11.34 16.56 13.36
N ASN A 523 -10.25 16.22 14.06
CA ASN A 523 -9.81 16.98 15.23
C ASN A 523 -8.88 18.14 14.82
N LEU A 524 -9.06 19.29 15.47
CA LEU A 524 -8.16 20.45 15.38
C LEU A 524 -7.55 20.85 16.74
N ARG A 525 -7.88 20.16 17.84
CA ARG A 525 -7.41 20.50 19.20
C ARG A 525 -6.29 19.57 19.65
N TYR A 526 -5.07 20.10 19.73
CA TYR A 526 -3.85 19.37 20.08
C TYR A 526 -3.11 20.05 21.25
N PRO A 527 -3.68 20.00 22.47
CA PRO A 527 -3.27 20.86 23.58
C PRO A 527 -1.88 20.53 24.14
N THR A 528 -1.31 19.38 23.80
CA THR A 528 0.03 18.93 24.21
C THR A 528 1.12 19.21 23.19
N SER A 529 0.79 19.64 21.96
CA SER A 529 1.76 19.72 20.87
C SER A 529 2.95 20.60 21.24
N GLN A 530 4.16 20.07 21.04
CA GLN A 530 5.43 20.79 21.20
C GLN A 530 5.63 21.91 20.16
N TYR A 531 4.70 22.06 19.22
CA TYR A 531 4.65 23.14 18.24
C TYR A 531 3.51 24.12 18.57
N ASP A 532 3.90 25.37 18.86
CA ASP A 532 3.03 26.44 19.32
C ASP A 532 1.92 26.77 18.31
N ASN A 533 2.24 26.78 17.01
CA ASN A 533 1.25 26.99 15.96
C ASN A 533 0.25 25.82 15.82
N ILE A 534 0.65 24.56 15.93
CA ILE A 534 -0.29 23.41 15.97
C ILE A 534 -1.17 23.49 17.24
N ARG A 535 -0.55 23.71 18.40
CA ARG A 535 -1.22 23.78 19.71
C ARG A 535 -2.28 24.90 19.76
N ASN A 536 -2.01 26.03 19.10
CA ASN A 536 -2.90 27.18 18.98
C ASN A 536 -3.85 27.12 17.77
N GLY A 537 -3.93 26.00 17.04
CA GLY A 537 -4.91 25.79 15.97
C GLY A 537 -4.57 26.40 14.61
N MET A 538 -3.28 26.64 14.34
CA MET A 538 -2.74 27.41 13.20
C MET A 538 -3.48 28.74 12.99
N PRO A 539 -3.29 29.72 13.89
CA PRO A 539 -3.94 31.02 13.77
C PRO A 539 -3.53 31.72 12.46
N GLY A 540 -4.50 32.38 11.81
CA GLY A 540 -4.26 33.14 10.57
C GLY A 540 -4.38 32.37 9.24
N VAL A 541 -4.83 31.10 9.23
CA VAL A 541 -4.92 30.25 8.00
C VAL A 541 -6.25 29.54 7.81
#